data_AF-A0A4P6UYD3-F1
#
_entry.id   AF-A0A4P6UYD3-F1
#
_cell.length_a   1.000
_cell.length_b   1.000
_cell.length_c   1.000
_cell.angle_alpha   90.00
_cell.angle_beta   90.00
_cell.angle_gamma   90.00
#
_symmetry.space_group_name_H-M   'P 1'
#
loop_
_entity.id
_entity.type
_entity.pdbx_description
1 polymer ?
#
loop_
_entity_poly.entity_id
_entity_poly.type
_entity_poly.pdbx_seq_one_letter_code
_entity_poly.pdbx_strand_id
1 'polypeptide(L)'
;MNSSLNRLPKDYLSTIQLEAVKDIYNVLLDYINNFLNYANNNVLLAYPGHGKTTALALLGNQILHDKLKYNGFLFVVKEISHMKALNKILPLEENKVLYVSHENLSEVREKIKQSQIVIITHARFKEIAIEHFRKENINLFTTWRGKKRKVIVDEMPEMIDSFIYQVTDDCQWINEWLDANGKVYNNEDRVKIRNFIIKLLKQKISNENGPTTGKPILSEITELEEKQLLINFLRKTEKNIYEIIDFESRNKLRWFIRLCREENVGYMDQEDSLSKRNKNEKKIICSKKINYETLQCPILIMDGTAFATPTHYQDYNIIPLDNRTNDERLIITHHHINTSYYARSSSDKTYQVIIRELEKLRGNNQNPFLLSYKKDYEYYSKHNIIDSESSIYKEINILTTSSKNYLSEYTELYLGALPLRPPYYYKAAAIAMFEKDEELLNLKMNHDHSVKQWFSDERIEKIYRELVIRELIQIIYRSNIRNLNETKTKKVNIYIATKQVHFLYELKGLFERCGMNKVTFHFDSKTVIDSDKVKEKAIMYANELVEIIKKENIILPQPVGKITNSTAIKNFMNRHWLNYREEILSAFQIHGLTITENSRSWKLVDWLTYETH
;
A
#
# COMPACT_ATOMS: atom_id res chain seq x y z
N MET A 1 24.66 22.06 13.80
CA MET A 1 23.44 21.54 14.48
C MET A 1 22.99 22.39 15.66
N ASN A 2 23.78 22.57 16.74
CA ASN A 2 23.34 23.28 17.96
C ASN A 2 22.82 24.71 17.70
N SER A 3 23.46 25.47 16.81
CA SER A 3 23.00 26.79 16.38
C SER A 3 21.65 26.77 15.63
N SER A 4 21.39 25.72 14.84
CA SER A 4 20.13 25.52 14.11
C SER A 4 19.01 24.97 15.00
N LEU A 5 19.35 24.14 16.00
CA LEU A 5 18.40 23.60 16.99
C LEU A 5 17.79 24.71 17.84
N ASN A 6 18.58 25.71 18.23
CA ASN A 6 18.11 26.86 19.03
C ASN A 6 17.06 27.72 18.31
N ARG A 7 16.81 27.49 17.02
CA ARG A 7 15.81 28.19 16.20
C ARG A 7 14.50 27.42 16.07
N LEU A 8 14.46 26.17 16.54
CA LEU A 8 13.23 25.39 16.60
C LEU A 8 12.39 25.84 17.80
N PRO A 9 11.04 25.85 17.70
CA PRO A 9 10.17 26.10 18.84
C PRO A 9 10.47 25.14 20.00
N LYS A 10 10.51 25.63 21.23
CA LYS A 10 10.82 24.81 22.43
C LYS A 10 9.86 23.63 22.59
N ASP A 11 8.57 23.85 22.34
CA ASP A 11 7.54 22.81 22.41
C ASP A 11 7.69 21.76 21.31
N TYR A 12 8.32 22.11 20.18
CA TYR A 12 8.62 21.18 19.12
C TYR A 12 9.83 20.29 19.47
N LEU A 13 10.86 20.87 20.08
CA LEU A 13 12.07 20.15 20.50
C LEU A 13 11.76 19.05 21.54
N SER A 14 10.82 19.26 22.45
CA SER A 14 10.45 18.26 23.47
C SER A 14 9.80 16.99 22.88
N THR A 15 9.24 17.08 21.67
CA THR A 15 8.61 15.95 20.96
C THR A 15 9.59 15.12 20.13
N ILE A 16 10.81 15.59 19.97
CA ILE A 16 11.81 14.99 19.09
C ILE A 16 12.78 14.14 19.91
N GLN A 17 13.17 13.00 19.36
CA GLN A 17 14.32 12.25 19.85
C GLN A 17 15.57 12.77 19.10
N LEU A 18 16.42 13.50 19.82
CA LEU A 18 17.51 14.28 19.23
C LEU A 18 18.58 13.41 18.56
N GLU A 19 18.86 12.22 19.08
CA GLU A 19 19.89 11.34 18.55
C GLU A 19 19.49 10.76 17.17
N ALA A 20 18.23 10.40 16.97
CA ALA A 20 17.68 9.95 15.70
C ALA A 20 17.80 11.03 14.63
N VAL A 21 17.49 12.28 15.01
CA VAL A 21 17.65 13.43 14.13
C VAL A 21 19.13 13.70 13.82
N LYS A 22 20.03 13.56 14.81
CA LYS A 22 21.48 13.68 14.62
C LYS A 22 22.01 12.67 13.62
N ASP A 23 21.61 11.40 13.73
CA ASP A 23 22.07 10.34 12.83
C ASP A 23 21.72 10.67 11.37
N ILE A 24 20.47 11.03 11.11
CA ILE A 24 20.02 11.43 9.76
C ILE A 24 20.78 12.68 9.30
N TYR A 25 20.85 13.70 10.15
CA TYR A 25 21.48 14.98 9.82
C TYR A 25 22.98 14.83 9.49
N ASN A 26 23.71 13.95 10.19
CA ASN A 26 25.11 13.68 9.91
C ASN A 26 25.29 13.06 8.52
N VAL A 27 24.46 12.07 8.16
CA VAL A 27 24.49 11.48 6.80
C VAL A 27 24.14 12.52 5.74
N LEU A 28 23.17 13.40 6.00
CA LEU A 28 22.83 14.51 5.10
C LEU A 28 24.03 15.45 4.88
N LEU A 29 24.81 15.74 5.92
CA LEU A 29 26.02 16.56 5.81
C LEU A 29 27.13 15.86 5.02
N ASP A 30 27.36 14.57 5.28
CA ASP A 30 28.35 13.78 4.56
C ASP A 30 28.00 13.67 3.07
N TYR A 31 26.73 13.46 2.76
CA TYR A 31 26.21 13.48 1.39
C TYR A 31 26.52 14.81 0.67
N ILE A 32 26.41 15.93 1.39
CA ILE A 32 26.70 17.25 0.83
C ILE A 32 28.21 17.45 0.62
N ASN A 33 29.03 17.01 1.55
CA ASN A 33 30.48 17.23 1.54
C ASN A 33 31.20 16.30 0.56
N ASN A 34 30.77 15.05 0.43
CA ASN A 34 31.42 14.00 -0.39
C ASN A 34 30.76 13.80 -1.77
N PHE A 35 30.12 14.84 -2.30
CA PHE A 35 29.32 14.85 -3.53
C PHE A 35 30.01 14.24 -4.77
N LEU A 36 31.34 14.39 -4.91
CA LEU A 36 32.07 13.87 -6.06
C LEU A 36 32.22 12.33 -6.05
N ASN A 37 32.05 11.69 -4.90
CA ASN A 37 32.18 10.24 -4.75
C ASN A 37 30.83 9.51 -4.83
N TYR A 38 29.70 10.23 -4.75
CA TYR A 38 28.36 9.66 -4.87
C TYR A 38 27.87 9.73 -6.32
N ALA A 39 28.55 9.00 -7.21
CA ALA A 39 28.05 8.76 -8.57
C ALA A 39 26.78 7.89 -8.60
N ASN A 40 26.45 7.23 -7.48
CA ASN A 40 25.34 6.29 -7.36
C ASN A 40 24.13 6.92 -6.65
N ASN A 41 22.93 6.50 -7.04
CA ASN A 41 21.70 6.82 -6.29
C ASN A 41 21.76 6.14 -4.92
N ASN A 42 21.58 6.92 -3.84
CA ASN A 42 21.68 6.42 -2.47
C ASN A 42 20.31 6.41 -1.80
N VAL A 43 20.11 5.44 -0.91
CA VAL A 43 18.91 5.33 -0.06
C VAL A 43 19.36 5.28 1.39
N LEU A 44 18.97 6.26 2.17
CA LEU A 44 19.12 6.28 3.60
C LEU A 44 17.94 5.56 4.26
N LEU A 45 18.20 4.51 5.04
CA LEU A 45 17.19 3.79 5.83
C LEU A 45 16.70 4.60 7.02
N ALA A 46 16.06 5.73 6.76
CA ALA A 46 15.52 6.62 7.78
C ALA A 46 14.07 6.22 8.14
N TYR A 47 13.95 5.48 9.24
CA TYR A 47 12.67 4.95 9.75
C TYR A 47 11.64 6.07 10.03
N PRO A 48 10.33 5.80 9.83
CA PRO A 48 9.31 6.78 10.18
C PRO A 48 9.33 7.10 11.68
N GLY A 49 9.12 8.37 12.03
CA GLY A 49 9.22 8.86 13.42
C GLY A 49 10.60 9.37 13.84
N HIS A 50 11.67 9.05 13.10
CA HIS A 50 13.05 9.45 13.44
C HIS A 50 13.40 10.91 13.11
N GLY A 51 12.40 11.71 12.69
CA GLY A 51 12.58 13.14 12.46
C GLY A 51 13.26 13.52 11.14
N LYS A 52 13.04 12.74 10.06
CA LYS A 52 13.50 13.06 8.69
C LYS A 52 13.23 14.50 8.27
N THR A 53 11.98 14.94 8.40
CA THR A 53 11.56 16.31 8.05
C THR A 53 12.28 17.35 8.91
N THR A 54 12.52 17.06 10.19
CA THR A 54 13.29 17.91 11.10
C THR A 54 14.75 18.02 10.67
N ALA A 55 15.41 16.89 10.39
CA ALA A 55 16.79 16.86 9.92
C ALA A 55 16.94 17.64 8.60
N LEU A 56 15.99 17.49 7.69
CA LEU A 56 15.94 18.23 6.43
C LEU A 56 15.77 19.75 6.64
N ALA A 57 14.93 20.15 7.59
CA ALA A 57 14.76 21.56 7.94
C ALA A 57 16.02 22.16 8.60
N LEU A 58 16.66 21.42 9.52
CA LEU A 58 17.92 21.82 10.13
C LEU A 58 19.04 21.97 9.09
N LEU A 59 19.07 21.06 8.11
CA LEU A 59 19.97 21.15 6.97
C LEU A 59 19.68 22.39 6.13
N GLY A 60 18.42 22.66 5.78
CA GLY A 60 18.03 23.85 5.04
C GLY A 60 18.46 25.14 5.74
N ASN A 61 18.25 25.24 7.06
CA ASN A 61 18.75 26.36 7.87
C ASN A 61 20.26 26.51 7.74
N GLN A 62 21.02 25.43 7.83
CA GLN A 62 22.48 25.49 7.69
C GLN A 62 22.91 25.94 6.28
N ILE A 63 22.23 25.46 5.24
CA ILE A 63 22.50 25.85 3.85
C ILE A 63 22.34 27.36 3.64
N LEU A 64 21.36 27.98 4.30
CA LEU A 64 21.04 29.40 4.16
C LEU A 64 22.02 30.33 4.91
N HIS A 65 22.62 29.84 6.02
CA HIS A 65 23.39 30.67 6.95
C HIS A 65 24.90 30.37 7.02
N ASP A 66 25.37 29.19 6.54
CA ASP A 66 26.78 28.77 6.68
C ASP A 66 27.55 28.65 5.33
N LYS A 67 28.77 28.08 5.36
CA LYS A 67 29.68 27.81 4.22
C LYS A 67 29.04 27.00 3.07
N LEU A 68 27.86 26.41 3.28
CA LEU A 68 27.13 25.62 2.28
C LEU A 68 26.30 26.48 1.29
N LYS A 69 26.36 27.82 1.41
CA LYS A 69 25.68 28.81 0.55
C LYS A 69 25.95 28.70 -0.97
N TYR A 70 26.90 27.88 -1.38
CA TYR A 70 27.31 27.72 -2.79
C TYR A 70 26.62 26.55 -3.50
N ASN A 71 25.79 25.77 -2.80
CA ASN A 71 25.06 24.63 -3.34
C ASN A 71 23.56 24.93 -3.43
N GLY A 72 22.95 24.52 -4.54
CA GLY A 72 21.50 24.52 -4.72
C GLY A 72 20.89 23.16 -4.38
N PHE A 73 19.66 23.15 -3.87
CA PHE A 73 18.97 21.96 -3.41
C PHE A 73 17.56 21.86 -3.96
N LEU A 74 17.13 20.62 -4.20
CA LEU A 74 15.75 20.25 -4.51
C LEU A 74 15.28 19.27 -3.44
N PHE A 75 14.36 19.71 -2.59
CA PHE A 75 13.71 18.85 -1.61
C PHE A 75 12.41 18.33 -2.18
N VAL A 76 12.24 17.02 -2.12
CA VAL A 76 11.08 16.32 -2.69
C VAL A 76 10.31 15.68 -1.54
N VAL A 77 9.08 16.12 -1.30
CA VAL A 77 8.23 15.64 -0.20
C VAL A 77 6.96 15.01 -0.73
N LYS A 78 6.33 14.13 0.04
CA LYS A 78 5.15 13.38 -0.43
C LYS A 78 3.94 14.27 -0.75
N GLU A 79 3.61 15.23 0.12
CA GLU A 79 2.40 16.05 0.01
C GLU A 79 2.63 17.54 0.30
N ILE A 80 1.68 18.38 -0.12
CA ILE A 80 1.65 19.83 0.15
C ILE A 80 1.60 20.11 1.67
N SER A 81 0.94 19.25 2.46
CA SER A 81 0.91 19.36 3.93
C SER A 81 2.32 19.34 4.53
N HIS A 82 3.22 18.48 4.02
CA HIS A 82 4.62 18.40 4.45
C HIS A 82 5.42 19.63 4.00
N MET A 83 5.13 20.20 2.84
CA MET A 83 5.72 21.49 2.41
C MET A 83 5.39 22.60 3.41
N LYS A 84 4.11 22.69 3.81
CA LYS A 84 3.65 23.67 4.81
C LYS A 84 4.34 23.45 6.16
N ALA A 85 4.58 22.20 6.55
CA ALA A 85 5.31 21.88 7.78
C ALA A 85 6.77 22.36 7.71
N LEU A 86 7.47 22.12 6.60
CA LEU A 86 8.83 22.64 6.37
C LEU A 86 8.86 24.17 6.38
N ASN A 87 7.83 24.82 5.82
CA ASN A 87 7.72 26.28 5.79
C ASN A 87 7.59 26.92 7.17
N LYS A 88 7.05 26.20 8.15
CA LYS A 88 7.01 26.70 9.54
C LYS A 88 8.39 26.70 10.20
N ILE A 89 9.34 25.92 9.67
CA ILE A 89 10.65 25.66 10.30
C ILE A 89 11.80 26.36 9.57
N LEU A 90 11.72 26.45 8.24
CA LEU A 90 12.70 27.18 7.42
C LEU A 90 12.35 28.67 7.42
N PRO A 91 13.30 29.59 7.67
CA PRO A 91 13.06 31.01 7.57
C PRO A 91 12.75 31.36 6.11
N LEU A 92 11.63 32.07 5.91
CA LEU A 92 11.25 32.66 4.64
C LEU A 92 12.18 33.86 4.35
N GLU A 93 13.45 33.60 4.07
CA GLU A 93 14.30 34.61 3.44
C GLU A 93 13.88 34.74 1.98
N GLU A 94 13.46 35.95 1.61
CA GLU A 94 12.92 36.27 0.29
C GLU A 94 13.90 35.79 -0.80
N ASN A 95 13.38 35.02 -1.77
CA ASN A 95 14.12 34.45 -2.90
C ASN A 95 15.21 33.41 -2.57
N LYS A 96 15.27 32.85 -1.35
CA LYS A 96 16.18 31.72 -1.05
C LYS A 96 15.49 30.36 -0.97
N VAL A 97 14.28 30.29 -0.43
CA VAL A 97 13.48 29.06 -0.35
C VAL A 97 12.21 29.26 -1.17
N LEU A 98 11.87 28.29 -2.01
CA LEU A 98 10.67 28.35 -2.84
C LEU A 98 9.88 27.04 -2.82
N TYR A 99 8.58 27.17 -2.62
CA TYR A 99 7.62 26.07 -2.70
C TYR A 99 6.96 26.07 -4.06
N VAL A 100 6.96 24.91 -4.73
CA VAL A 100 6.34 24.76 -6.04
C VAL A 100 5.39 23.58 -6.02
N SER A 101 4.10 23.88 -6.17
CA SER A 101 3.01 22.91 -6.38
C SER A 101 2.48 23.00 -7.82
N HIS A 102 1.44 22.25 -8.13
CA HIS A 102 0.71 22.42 -9.38
C HIS A 102 -0.10 23.72 -9.40
N GLU A 103 -0.53 24.20 -8.24
CA GLU A 103 -1.40 25.37 -8.07
C GLU A 103 -0.65 26.70 -8.30
N ASN A 104 0.63 26.77 -7.93
CA ASN A 104 1.39 28.03 -7.97
C ASN A 104 2.51 28.09 -9.02
N LEU A 105 2.70 27.04 -9.83
CA LEU A 105 3.82 26.93 -10.77
C LEU A 105 3.92 28.15 -11.70
N SER A 106 2.80 28.62 -12.24
CA SER A 106 2.75 29.76 -13.18
C SER A 106 3.27 31.04 -12.54
N GLU A 107 2.89 31.30 -11.29
CA GLU A 107 3.27 32.49 -10.53
C GLU A 107 4.77 32.48 -10.17
N VAL A 108 5.29 31.33 -9.75
CA VAL A 108 6.64 31.24 -9.17
C VAL A 108 7.71 30.79 -10.15
N ARG A 109 7.35 30.48 -11.41
CA ARG A 109 8.23 29.87 -12.42
C ARG A 109 9.58 30.56 -12.56
N GLU A 110 9.58 31.89 -12.67
CA GLU A 110 10.80 32.69 -12.84
C GLU A 110 11.71 32.69 -11.60
N LYS A 111 11.13 32.49 -10.41
CA LYS A 111 11.87 32.44 -9.14
C LYS A 111 12.55 31.09 -8.90
N ILE A 112 12.17 30.03 -9.61
CA ILE A 112 12.68 28.66 -9.38
C ILE A 112 14.19 28.60 -9.57
N LYS A 113 14.73 29.14 -10.67
CA LYS A 113 16.17 29.15 -10.95
C LYS A 113 16.97 30.06 -10.01
N GLN A 114 16.31 31.05 -9.41
CA GLN A 114 16.93 32.02 -8.51
C GLN A 114 17.03 31.48 -7.07
N SER A 115 16.07 30.64 -6.68
CA SER A 115 15.93 30.12 -5.32
C SER A 115 16.96 29.03 -5.01
N GLN A 116 17.67 29.14 -3.90
CA GLN A 116 18.71 28.18 -3.51
C GLN A 116 18.12 26.83 -3.11
N ILE A 117 16.99 26.82 -2.41
CA ILE A 117 16.25 25.61 -2.04
C ILE A 117 14.90 25.66 -2.73
N VAL A 118 14.59 24.63 -3.51
CA VAL A 118 13.27 24.46 -4.14
C VAL A 118 12.63 23.22 -3.52
N ILE A 119 11.37 23.32 -3.13
CA ILE A 119 10.62 22.25 -2.47
C ILE A 119 9.44 21.87 -3.38
N ILE A 120 9.39 20.59 -3.80
CA ILE A 120 8.38 20.04 -4.71
C ILE A 120 7.74 18.76 -4.17
N THR A 121 6.61 18.36 -4.76
CA THR A 121 5.94 17.09 -4.39
C THR A 121 6.54 15.90 -5.14
N HIS A 122 6.27 14.68 -4.65
CA HIS A 122 6.55 13.43 -5.38
C HIS A 122 5.91 13.44 -6.77
N ALA A 123 4.66 13.89 -6.89
CA ALA A 123 3.97 14.00 -8.18
C ALA A 123 4.74 14.90 -9.16
N ARG A 124 5.17 16.09 -8.72
CA ARG A 124 5.98 16.99 -9.56
C ARG A 124 7.34 16.38 -9.92
N PHE A 125 7.95 15.65 -8.99
CA PHE A 125 9.23 14.99 -9.25
C PHE A 125 9.11 13.91 -10.33
N LYS A 126 8.05 13.10 -10.29
CA LYS A 126 7.67 12.16 -11.36
C LYS A 126 7.46 12.89 -12.69
N GLU A 127 6.70 13.98 -12.70
CA GLU A 127 6.45 14.76 -13.91
C GLU A 127 7.75 15.22 -14.58
N ILE A 128 8.69 15.80 -13.80
CA ILE A 128 9.98 16.28 -14.30
C ILE A 128 10.80 15.13 -14.90
N ALA A 129 10.82 13.96 -14.26
CA ALA A 129 11.56 12.79 -14.74
C ALA A 129 10.95 12.18 -16.02
N ILE A 130 9.62 12.11 -16.11
CA ILE A 130 8.93 11.60 -17.30
C ILE A 130 9.08 12.60 -18.48
N GLU A 131 9.12 13.91 -18.19
CA GLU A 131 9.28 14.98 -19.19
C GLU A 131 10.74 15.33 -19.54
N HIS A 132 11.68 14.41 -19.31
CA HIS A 132 13.12 14.65 -19.45
C HIS A 132 13.59 15.06 -20.86
N PHE A 133 12.79 14.83 -21.90
CA PHE A 133 13.09 15.31 -23.25
C PHE A 133 13.01 16.83 -23.39
N ARG A 134 12.40 17.54 -22.43
CA ARG A 134 12.46 19.00 -22.31
C ARG A 134 13.59 19.41 -21.38
N LYS A 135 14.80 19.57 -21.94
CA LYS A 135 15.97 20.08 -21.21
C LYS A 135 15.66 21.36 -20.43
N GLU A 136 14.83 22.25 -20.96
CA GLU A 136 14.42 23.47 -20.27
C GLU A 136 13.63 23.20 -18.97
N ASN A 137 12.71 22.24 -18.98
CA ASN A 137 11.90 21.87 -17.82
C ASN A 137 12.75 21.17 -16.76
N ILE A 138 13.63 20.24 -17.17
CA ILE A 138 14.61 19.65 -16.25
C ILE A 138 15.47 20.74 -15.64
N ASN A 139 16.08 21.60 -16.46
CA ASN A 139 17.02 22.62 -15.99
C ASN A 139 16.35 23.68 -15.12
N LEU A 140 15.04 23.92 -15.28
CA LEU A 140 14.26 24.79 -14.41
C LEU A 140 14.37 24.35 -12.95
N PHE A 141 14.19 23.06 -12.68
CA PHE A 141 14.20 22.52 -11.32
C PHE A 141 15.58 22.01 -10.88
N THR A 142 16.38 21.48 -11.78
CA THR A 142 17.65 20.79 -11.44
C THR A 142 18.86 21.71 -11.45
N THR A 143 18.74 22.97 -11.87
CA THR A 143 19.88 23.89 -11.97
C THR A 143 19.68 25.13 -11.09
N TRP A 144 20.75 25.57 -10.44
CA TRP A 144 20.82 26.83 -9.69
C TRP A 144 22.16 27.51 -9.96
N ARG A 145 22.15 28.76 -10.41
CA ARG A 145 23.36 29.51 -10.80
C ARG A 145 24.31 28.71 -11.73
N GLY A 146 23.74 28.00 -12.70
CA GLY A 146 24.48 27.17 -13.66
C GLY A 146 25.02 25.85 -13.10
N LYS A 147 24.81 25.53 -11.82
CA LYS A 147 25.23 24.27 -11.19
C LYS A 147 24.04 23.33 -10.98
N LYS A 148 24.28 22.02 -11.08
CA LYS A 148 23.27 21.01 -10.75
C LYS A 148 22.94 21.04 -9.26
N ARG A 149 21.65 20.94 -8.95
CA ARG A 149 21.15 20.82 -7.58
C ARG A 149 21.40 19.42 -7.04
N LYS A 150 21.55 19.34 -5.72
CA LYS A 150 21.48 18.08 -4.96
C LYS A 150 20.00 17.78 -4.68
N VAL A 151 19.55 16.57 -4.97
CA VAL A 151 18.17 16.16 -4.70
C VAL A 151 18.13 15.33 -3.41
N ILE A 152 17.21 15.69 -2.52
CA ILE A 152 16.89 14.92 -1.31
C ILE A 152 15.40 14.61 -1.35
N VAL A 153 15.06 13.33 -1.33
CA VAL A 153 13.69 12.83 -1.41
C VAL A 153 13.30 12.27 -0.05
N ASP A 154 12.21 12.76 0.53
CA ASP A 154 11.59 12.20 1.74
C ASP A 154 10.61 11.09 1.34
N GLU A 155 10.78 9.89 1.92
CA GLU A 155 10.10 8.63 1.53
C GLU A 155 10.42 8.16 0.10
N MET A 156 10.04 6.92 -0.23
CA MET A 156 10.15 6.38 -1.60
C MET A 156 9.34 7.22 -2.60
N PRO A 157 9.95 7.77 -3.67
CA PRO A 157 9.24 8.45 -4.74
C PRO A 157 8.42 7.46 -5.58
N GLU A 158 7.55 7.97 -6.46
CA GLU A 158 6.95 7.11 -7.47
C GLU A 158 8.03 6.54 -8.39
N MET A 159 8.15 5.21 -8.45
CA MET A 159 9.17 4.51 -9.26
C MET A 159 8.61 3.96 -10.57
N ILE A 160 7.29 4.01 -10.76
CA ILE A 160 6.58 3.32 -11.84
C ILE A 160 5.83 4.36 -12.67
N ASP A 161 6.14 4.41 -13.97
CA ASP A 161 5.33 5.09 -14.97
C ASP A 161 4.45 4.03 -15.63
N SER A 162 3.13 4.13 -15.47
CA SER A 162 2.22 3.13 -16.01
C SER A 162 0.89 3.72 -16.43
N PHE A 163 0.28 3.12 -17.44
CA PHE A 163 -1.11 3.34 -17.78
C PHE A 163 -1.77 2.03 -18.23
N ILE A 164 -3.04 1.84 -17.88
CA ILE A 164 -3.81 0.65 -18.22
C ILE A 164 -4.95 1.04 -19.16
N TYR A 165 -4.89 0.56 -20.40
CA TYR A 165 -5.98 0.71 -21.36
C TYR A 165 -7.04 -0.36 -21.12
N GLN A 166 -8.22 0.09 -20.73
CA GLN A 166 -9.46 -0.66 -20.74
C GLN A 166 -10.47 0.14 -21.55
N VAL A 167 -11.20 -0.51 -22.46
CA VAL A 167 -12.12 0.20 -23.36
C VAL A 167 -13.51 0.26 -22.74
N THR A 168 -13.75 1.28 -21.92
CA THR A 168 -15.08 1.62 -21.40
C THR A 168 -15.85 2.50 -22.39
N ASP A 169 -17.18 2.55 -22.27
CA ASP A 169 -18.04 3.33 -23.18
C ASP A 169 -17.82 4.85 -23.09
N ASP A 170 -17.24 5.35 -21.98
CA ASP A 170 -17.12 6.78 -21.71
C ASP A 170 -15.88 7.44 -22.34
N CYS A 171 -14.72 6.76 -22.41
CA CYS A 171 -13.43 7.18 -23.01
C CYS A 171 -13.18 8.71 -23.06
N GLN A 172 -13.55 9.43 -21.99
CA GLN A 172 -13.67 10.90 -22.02
C GLN A 172 -12.31 11.58 -22.21
N TRP A 173 -11.24 10.91 -21.78
CA TRP A 173 -9.86 11.36 -21.95
C TRP A 173 -9.46 11.60 -23.42
N ILE A 174 -10.10 10.97 -24.41
CA ILE A 174 -9.84 11.27 -25.84
C ILE A 174 -10.29 12.69 -26.19
N ASN A 175 -11.38 13.17 -25.56
CA ASN A 175 -11.89 14.51 -25.84
C ASN A 175 -10.88 15.58 -25.45
N GLU A 176 -10.18 15.41 -24.33
CA GLU A 176 -9.11 16.33 -23.90
C GLU A 176 -7.98 16.40 -24.93
N TRP A 177 -7.63 15.28 -25.57
CA TRP A 177 -6.61 15.24 -26.62
C TRP A 177 -7.08 15.98 -27.88
N LEU A 178 -8.36 15.85 -28.21
CA LEU A 178 -8.97 16.58 -29.32
C LEU A 178 -9.06 18.08 -29.02
N ASP A 179 -9.41 18.46 -27.79
CA ASP A 179 -9.48 19.86 -27.34
C ASP A 179 -8.12 20.55 -27.36
N ALA A 180 -7.05 19.83 -27.02
CA ALA A 180 -5.68 20.34 -27.13
C ALA A 180 -5.27 20.71 -28.57
N ASN A 181 -5.98 20.20 -29.58
CA ASN A 181 -5.79 20.60 -30.97
C ASN A 181 -6.66 21.80 -31.39
N GLY A 182 -7.42 22.41 -30.48
CA GLY A 182 -8.28 23.56 -30.77
C GLY A 182 -9.43 23.25 -31.74
N LYS A 183 -9.87 24.25 -32.52
CA LYS A 183 -10.93 24.11 -33.54
C LYS A 183 -10.44 23.44 -34.85
N VAL A 184 -9.30 22.74 -34.82
CA VAL A 184 -8.71 22.10 -36.01
C VAL A 184 -9.61 20.98 -36.55
N TYR A 185 -10.36 20.32 -35.67
CA TYR A 185 -11.30 19.26 -36.02
C TYR A 185 -12.73 19.77 -35.81
N ASN A 186 -13.57 19.62 -36.83
CA ASN A 186 -15.01 19.85 -36.67
C ASN A 186 -15.64 18.75 -35.79
N ASN A 187 -16.90 18.92 -35.38
CA ASN A 187 -17.56 17.97 -34.49
C ASN A 187 -17.64 16.55 -35.08
N GLU A 188 -17.83 16.42 -36.40
CA GLU A 188 -17.88 15.12 -37.07
C GLU A 188 -16.53 14.41 -37.05
N ASP A 189 -15.43 15.11 -37.36
CA ASP A 189 -14.07 14.60 -37.32
C ASP A 189 -13.67 14.17 -35.91
N ARG A 190 -14.07 14.93 -34.90
CA ARG A 190 -13.85 14.58 -33.50
C ARG A 190 -14.51 13.25 -33.13
N VAL A 191 -15.76 13.06 -33.53
CA VAL A 191 -16.49 11.80 -33.31
C VAL A 191 -15.83 10.65 -34.09
N LYS A 192 -15.46 10.88 -35.37
CA LYS A 192 -14.76 9.90 -36.20
C LYS A 192 -13.44 9.45 -35.58
N ILE A 193 -12.56 10.38 -35.20
CA ILE A 193 -11.25 10.07 -34.59
C ILE A 193 -11.44 9.33 -33.27
N ARG A 194 -12.37 9.78 -32.41
CA ARG A 194 -12.66 9.12 -31.14
C ARG A 194 -13.09 7.67 -31.35
N ASN A 195 -14.09 7.44 -32.21
CA ASN A 195 -14.57 6.10 -32.50
C ASN A 195 -13.49 5.23 -33.14
N PHE A 196 -12.63 5.83 -33.97
CA PHE A 196 -11.51 5.14 -34.59
C PHE A 196 -10.46 4.69 -33.57
N ILE A 197 -10.03 5.56 -32.64
CA ILE A 197 -9.10 5.20 -31.55
C ILE A 197 -9.69 4.08 -30.69
N ILE A 198 -10.97 4.17 -30.33
CA ILE A 198 -11.68 3.14 -29.56
C ILE A 198 -11.70 1.81 -30.33
N LYS A 199 -12.03 1.83 -31.64
CA LYS A 199 -12.01 0.65 -32.53
C LYS A 199 -10.62 0.01 -32.54
N LEU A 200 -9.56 0.80 -32.71
CA LEU A 200 -8.18 0.30 -32.73
C LEU A 200 -7.76 -0.34 -31.42
N LEU A 201 -8.08 0.28 -30.27
CA LEU A 201 -7.80 -0.31 -28.96
C LEU A 201 -8.58 -1.62 -28.76
N LYS A 202 -9.86 -1.68 -29.15
CA LYS A 202 -10.66 -2.91 -29.08
C LYS A 202 -10.08 -4.01 -29.96
N GLN A 203 -9.71 -3.68 -31.20
CA GLN A 203 -9.09 -4.62 -32.13
C GLN A 203 -7.77 -5.15 -31.55
N LYS A 204 -6.92 -4.25 -31.04
CA LYS A 204 -5.64 -4.63 -30.44
C LYS A 204 -5.83 -5.58 -29.26
N ILE A 205 -6.75 -5.23 -28.35
CA ILE A 205 -7.09 -6.05 -27.18
C ILE A 205 -7.65 -7.43 -27.57
N SER A 206 -8.45 -7.49 -28.64
CA SER A 206 -9.14 -8.72 -29.05
C SER A 206 -8.25 -9.67 -29.84
N ASN A 207 -7.40 -9.12 -30.73
CA ASN A 207 -6.61 -9.90 -31.68
C ASN A 207 -5.29 -10.40 -31.09
N GLU A 208 -4.80 -9.77 -30.02
CA GLU A 208 -3.55 -10.17 -29.40
C GLU A 208 -3.72 -11.43 -28.53
N ASN A 209 -2.95 -12.46 -28.89
CA ASN A 209 -2.90 -13.74 -28.18
C ASN A 209 -1.60 -13.93 -27.41
N GLY A 210 -0.58 -13.09 -27.67
CA GLY A 210 0.70 -13.10 -26.97
C GLY A 210 0.65 -12.41 -25.60
N PRO A 211 1.72 -12.53 -24.80
CA PRO A 211 1.85 -11.82 -23.52
C PRO A 211 2.07 -10.31 -23.71
N THR A 212 2.55 -9.88 -24.88
CA THR A 212 2.75 -8.49 -25.27
C THR A 212 1.90 -8.13 -26.47
N THR A 213 1.78 -6.83 -26.76
CA THR A 213 1.12 -6.29 -27.96
C THR A 213 1.85 -6.61 -29.26
N GLY A 214 2.96 -7.36 -29.27
CA GLY A 214 3.68 -7.75 -30.48
C GLY A 214 4.02 -6.56 -31.40
N LYS A 215 3.16 -6.34 -32.42
CA LYS A 215 3.26 -5.27 -33.43
C LYS A 215 2.64 -3.93 -33.01
N PRO A 216 3.09 -2.77 -33.57
CA PRO A 216 2.50 -1.48 -33.29
C PRO A 216 1.14 -1.30 -33.98
N ILE A 217 0.21 -0.54 -33.39
CA ILE A 217 -1.15 -0.33 -33.94
C ILE A 217 -1.10 0.21 -35.38
N LEU A 218 -0.19 1.13 -35.71
CA LEU A 218 -0.09 1.73 -37.06
C LEU A 218 0.29 0.71 -38.15
N SER A 219 0.93 -0.40 -37.77
CA SER A 219 1.30 -1.46 -38.70
C SER A 219 0.12 -2.36 -39.08
N GLU A 220 -0.92 -2.37 -38.25
CA GLU A 220 -2.10 -3.22 -38.39
C GLU A 220 -3.24 -2.55 -39.16
N ILE A 221 -3.15 -1.23 -39.38
CA ILE A 221 -4.11 -0.48 -40.17
C ILE A 221 -3.82 -0.69 -41.66
N THR A 222 -4.72 -1.37 -42.35
CA THR A 222 -4.63 -1.67 -43.79
C THR A 222 -5.09 -0.50 -44.66
N GLU A 223 -6.10 0.25 -44.22
CA GLU A 223 -6.66 1.37 -44.98
C GLU A 223 -5.74 2.61 -44.89
N LEU A 224 -5.29 3.09 -46.06
CA LEU A 224 -4.35 4.21 -46.14
C LEU A 224 -4.92 5.51 -45.57
N GLU A 225 -6.20 5.78 -45.80
CA GLU A 225 -6.90 6.98 -45.31
C GLU A 225 -7.01 6.98 -43.78
N GLU A 226 -7.48 5.88 -43.19
CA GLU A 226 -7.55 5.68 -41.73
C GLU A 226 -6.16 5.84 -41.08
N LYS A 227 -5.13 5.24 -41.71
CA LYS A 227 -3.75 5.34 -41.24
C LYS A 227 -3.23 6.77 -41.27
N GLN A 228 -3.48 7.50 -42.36
CA GLN A 228 -3.08 8.90 -42.49
C GLN A 228 -3.85 9.82 -41.54
N LEU A 229 -5.14 9.54 -41.28
CA LEU A 229 -5.93 10.24 -40.28
C LEU A 229 -5.29 10.13 -38.90
N LEU A 230 -4.95 8.91 -38.45
CA LEU A 230 -4.32 8.71 -37.15
C LEU A 230 -2.91 9.31 -37.10
N ILE A 231 -2.08 9.15 -38.13
CA ILE A 231 -0.75 9.77 -38.17
C ILE A 231 -0.84 11.29 -38.04
N ASN A 232 -1.77 11.92 -38.76
CA ASN A 232 -2.00 13.36 -38.68
C ASN A 232 -2.50 13.79 -37.30
N PHE A 233 -3.43 13.04 -36.71
CA PHE A 233 -3.91 13.26 -35.35
C PHE A 233 -2.78 13.17 -34.33
N LEU A 234 -2.01 12.07 -34.33
CA LEU A 234 -0.89 11.87 -33.40
C LEU A 234 0.15 12.97 -33.56
N ARG A 235 0.54 13.32 -34.80
CA ARG A 235 1.53 14.37 -35.06
C ARG A 235 1.08 15.74 -34.55
N LYS A 236 -0.19 16.13 -34.75
CA LYS A 236 -0.72 17.40 -34.26
C LYS A 236 -0.83 17.41 -32.73
N THR A 237 -1.39 16.35 -32.16
CA THR A 237 -1.59 16.23 -30.70
C THR A 237 -0.25 16.17 -29.97
N GLU A 238 0.77 15.52 -30.55
CA GLU A 238 2.13 15.48 -29.99
C GLU A 238 2.79 16.87 -29.97
N LYS A 239 2.57 17.70 -31.00
CA LYS A 239 3.00 19.11 -31.01
C LYS A 239 2.30 19.94 -29.93
N ASN A 240 1.01 19.67 -29.72
CA ASN A 240 0.15 20.40 -28.78
C ASN A 240 -0.03 19.68 -27.43
N ILE A 241 0.80 18.68 -27.11
CA ILE A 241 0.58 17.80 -25.95
C ILE A 241 0.53 18.56 -24.63
N TYR A 242 1.11 19.77 -24.58
CA TYR A 242 1.18 20.61 -23.40
C TYR A 242 0.00 21.58 -23.24
N GLU A 243 -0.87 21.67 -24.24
CA GLU A 243 -2.19 22.30 -24.10
C GLU A 243 -3.15 21.40 -23.30
N ILE A 244 -2.84 20.10 -23.17
CA ILE A 244 -3.51 19.20 -22.24
C ILE A 244 -3.06 19.56 -20.83
N ILE A 245 -3.95 20.15 -20.05
CA ILE A 245 -3.67 20.64 -18.68
C ILE A 245 -3.31 19.49 -17.75
N ASP A 246 -4.06 18.38 -17.81
CA ASP A 246 -3.89 17.24 -16.92
C ASP A 246 -2.67 16.38 -17.29
N PHE A 247 -1.79 16.15 -16.31
CA PHE A 247 -0.57 15.35 -16.53
C PHE A 247 -0.89 13.88 -16.80
N GLU A 248 -1.87 13.29 -16.11
CA GLU A 248 -2.21 11.88 -16.31
C GLU A 248 -2.77 11.65 -17.72
N SER A 249 -3.56 12.58 -18.24
CA SER A 249 -4.03 12.61 -19.63
C SER A 249 -2.88 12.77 -20.64
N ARG A 250 -1.91 13.65 -20.37
CA ARG A 250 -0.66 13.74 -21.18
C ARG A 250 0.11 12.42 -21.18
N ASN A 251 0.27 11.81 -20.01
CA ASN A 251 1.00 10.57 -19.85
C ASN A 251 0.31 9.42 -20.59
N LYS A 252 -1.03 9.36 -20.50
CA LYS A 252 -1.86 8.44 -21.28
C LYS A 252 -1.68 8.63 -22.78
N LEU A 253 -1.61 9.86 -23.28
CA LEU A 253 -1.34 10.10 -24.71
C LEU A 253 0.05 9.60 -25.11
N ARG A 254 1.07 9.80 -24.27
CA ARG A 254 2.43 9.30 -24.55
C ARG A 254 2.46 7.78 -24.68
N TRP A 255 1.85 7.06 -23.74
CA TRP A 255 1.73 5.61 -23.83
C TRP A 255 0.96 5.17 -25.08
N PHE A 256 -0.06 5.92 -25.49
CA PHE A 256 -0.83 5.60 -26.69
C PHE A 256 0.00 5.81 -27.97
N ILE A 257 0.77 6.91 -28.04
CA ILE A 257 1.71 7.17 -29.14
C ILE A 257 2.73 6.03 -29.24
N ARG A 258 3.26 5.55 -28.11
CA ARG A 258 4.18 4.42 -28.07
C ARG A 258 3.52 3.14 -28.57
N LEU A 259 2.33 2.78 -28.07
CA LEU A 259 1.55 1.64 -28.58
C LEU A 259 1.29 1.72 -30.10
N CYS A 260 1.16 2.93 -30.63
CA CYS A 260 0.97 3.14 -32.07
C CYS A 260 2.22 2.89 -32.90
N ARG A 261 3.42 3.13 -32.36
CA ARG A 261 4.68 3.25 -33.13
C ARG A 261 5.74 2.21 -32.78
N GLU A 262 5.74 1.71 -31.55
CA GLU A 262 6.77 0.83 -31.00
C GLU A 262 6.21 -0.60 -30.81
N GLU A 263 7.08 -1.59 -31.01
CA GLU A 263 6.78 -3.00 -30.74
C GLU A 263 6.86 -3.29 -29.23
N ASN A 264 6.12 -4.29 -28.77
CA ASN A 264 6.19 -4.82 -27.40
C ASN A 264 6.04 -3.79 -26.25
N VAL A 265 5.34 -2.67 -26.48
CA VAL A 265 5.14 -1.64 -25.45
C VAL A 265 4.14 -2.05 -24.36
N GLY A 266 3.08 -2.76 -24.74
CA GLY A 266 2.01 -3.14 -23.84
C GLY A 266 2.06 -4.62 -23.51
N TYR A 267 1.76 -4.97 -22.26
CA TYR A 267 1.47 -6.35 -21.86
C TYR A 267 -0.04 -6.60 -21.88
N MET A 268 -0.44 -7.76 -22.39
CA MET A 268 -1.82 -8.20 -22.38
C MET A 268 -2.17 -8.79 -21.02
N ASP A 269 -3.12 -8.18 -20.33
CA ASP A 269 -3.65 -8.72 -19.08
C ASP A 269 -4.44 -10.00 -19.36
N GLN A 270 -3.97 -11.12 -18.82
CA GLN A 270 -4.56 -12.45 -18.95
C GLN A 270 -5.34 -12.78 -17.68
N GLU A 271 -6.28 -11.91 -17.30
CA GLU A 271 -7.19 -12.19 -16.19
C GLU A 271 -8.23 -13.22 -16.64
N ASP A 272 -8.20 -14.40 -16.01
CA ASP A 272 -9.02 -15.51 -16.44
C ASP A 272 -10.49 -15.38 -15.99
N SER A 273 -11.36 -15.87 -16.87
CA SER A 273 -12.83 -15.84 -16.96
C SER A 273 -13.67 -16.26 -15.72
N LEU A 274 -13.08 -16.43 -14.54
CA LEU A 274 -13.79 -16.92 -13.34
C LEU A 274 -14.71 -15.87 -12.70
N SER A 275 -14.60 -14.59 -13.04
CA SER A 275 -15.67 -13.63 -12.77
C SER A 275 -16.75 -13.73 -13.86
N LYS A 276 -17.50 -14.83 -13.92
CA LYS A 276 -18.65 -15.00 -14.84
C LYS A 276 -19.72 -13.88 -14.80
N ARG A 277 -19.61 -12.93 -13.87
CA ARG A 277 -20.54 -11.79 -13.69
C ARG A 277 -19.99 -10.43 -14.12
N ASN A 278 -18.68 -10.29 -14.30
CA ASN A 278 -18.10 -9.13 -14.94
C ASN A 278 -17.46 -9.63 -16.23
N LYS A 279 -17.92 -9.13 -17.39
CA LYS A 279 -17.13 -9.18 -18.61
C LYS A 279 -15.83 -8.42 -18.30
N ASN A 280 -14.85 -9.07 -17.69
CA ASN A 280 -13.54 -8.50 -17.46
C ASN A 280 -12.89 -8.46 -18.84
N GLU A 281 -13.02 -7.30 -19.47
CA GLU A 281 -12.39 -6.99 -20.74
C GLU A 281 -10.88 -7.11 -20.54
N LYS A 282 -10.22 -7.88 -21.42
CA LYS A 282 -8.77 -7.89 -21.56
C LYS A 282 -8.25 -6.44 -21.56
N LYS A 283 -7.12 -6.19 -20.89
CA LYS A 283 -6.53 -4.86 -20.76
C LYS A 283 -5.12 -4.84 -21.34
N ILE A 284 -4.67 -3.68 -21.78
CA ILE A 284 -3.25 -3.46 -22.13
C ILE A 284 -2.61 -2.69 -20.98
N ILE A 285 -1.65 -3.32 -20.30
CA ILE A 285 -0.86 -2.70 -19.24
C ILE A 285 0.43 -2.19 -19.86
N CYS A 286 0.58 -0.88 -19.94
CA CYS A 286 1.82 -0.24 -20.34
C CYS A 286 2.54 0.23 -19.08
N SER A 287 3.78 -0.20 -18.87
CA SER A 287 4.53 0.22 -17.69
C SER A 287 6.04 0.18 -17.92
N LYS A 288 6.77 1.07 -17.24
CA LYS A 288 8.23 1.10 -17.18
C LYS A 288 8.71 1.69 -15.85
N LYS A 289 9.97 1.40 -15.49
CA LYS A 289 10.63 2.06 -14.35
C LYS A 289 10.90 3.53 -14.70
N ILE A 290 10.59 4.44 -13.78
CA ILE A 290 10.98 5.85 -13.92
C ILE A 290 12.49 5.95 -13.75
N ASN A 291 13.19 6.40 -14.78
CA ASN A 291 14.62 6.64 -14.71
C ASN A 291 14.92 8.05 -14.21
N TYR A 292 15.17 8.18 -12.91
CA TYR A 292 15.55 9.46 -12.29
C TYR A 292 16.98 9.92 -12.61
N GLU A 293 17.86 9.05 -13.15
CA GLU A 293 19.21 9.43 -13.57
C GLU A 293 19.18 10.43 -14.73
N THR A 294 18.08 10.45 -15.50
CA THR A 294 17.84 11.43 -16.57
C THR A 294 17.86 12.89 -16.09
N LEU A 295 17.65 13.12 -14.79
CA LEU A 295 17.77 14.44 -14.17
C LEU A 295 19.22 14.95 -14.08
N GLN A 296 20.20 14.03 -14.18
CA GLN A 296 21.64 14.31 -14.06
C GLN A 296 21.98 15.08 -12.78
N CYS A 297 21.30 14.72 -11.70
CA CYS A 297 21.53 15.19 -10.34
C CYS A 297 21.77 13.98 -9.46
N PRO A 298 22.63 14.09 -8.43
CA PRO A 298 22.67 13.06 -7.42
C PRO A 298 21.44 13.14 -6.53
N ILE A 299 20.95 11.96 -6.18
CA ILE A 299 19.71 11.75 -5.47
C ILE A 299 20.00 10.93 -4.21
N LEU A 300 19.56 11.46 -3.07
CA LEU A 300 19.48 10.75 -1.80
C LEU A 300 18.01 10.58 -1.43
N ILE A 301 17.57 9.34 -1.27
CA ILE A 301 16.20 9.00 -0.85
C ILE A 301 16.22 8.62 0.63
N MET A 302 15.38 9.25 1.46
CA MET A 302 15.20 8.91 2.87
C MET A 302 13.99 8.00 3.03
N ASP A 303 14.15 6.71 2.76
CA ASP A 303 13.10 5.71 2.88
C ASP A 303 13.45 4.63 3.91
N GLY A 304 12.77 4.71 5.06
CA GLY A 304 12.87 3.71 6.12
C GLY A 304 12.20 2.38 5.80
N THR A 305 11.57 2.23 4.64
CA THR A 305 10.92 0.98 4.20
C THR A 305 11.64 0.26 3.07
N ALA A 306 12.79 0.78 2.61
CA ALA A 306 13.53 0.20 1.50
C ALA A 306 13.97 -1.25 1.73
N PHE A 307 14.21 -1.64 2.98
CA PHE A 307 14.52 -3.03 3.35
C PHE A 307 13.38 -4.02 3.05
N ALA A 308 12.14 -3.54 2.94
CA ALA A 308 10.96 -4.35 2.63
C ALA A 308 10.64 -4.37 1.13
N THR A 309 11.30 -3.52 0.32
CA THR A 309 11.11 -3.45 -1.13
C THR A 309 12.44 -3.52 -1.89
N PRO A 310 13.26 -4.57 -1.67
CA PRO A 310 14.58 -4.66 -2.29
C PRO A 310 14.52 -4.64 -3.82
N THR A 311 13.45 -5.16 -4.44
CA THR A 311 13.32 -5.17 -5.90
C THR A 311 13.23 -3.75 -6.48
N HIS A 312 12.63 -2.80 -5.75
CA HIS A 312 12.53 -1.40 -6.20
C HIS A 312 13.88 -0.66 -6.10
N TYR A 313 14.79 -1.14 -5.27
CA TYR A 313 16.06 -0.50 -4.93
C TYR A 313 17.30 -1.27 -5.41
N GLN A 314 17.16 -2.22 -6.34
CA GLN A 314 18.28 -3.05 -6.82
C GLN A 314 19.48 -2.24 -7.32
N ASP A 315 19.24 -1.09 -7.95
CA ASP A 315 20.29 -0.21 -8.50
C ASP A 315 20.76 0.87 -7.51
N TYR A 316 20.35 0.81 -6.25
CA TYR A 316 20.61 1.84 -5.24
C TYR A 316 21.55 1.32 -4.16
N ASN A 317 22.43 2.20 -3.68
CA ASN A 317 23.24 1.92 -2.50
C ASN A 317 22.45 2.25 -1.23
N ILE A 318 22.23 1.24 -0.38
CA ILE A 318 21.48 1.37 0.86
C ILE A 318 22.43 1.72 2.01
N ILE A 319 22.23 2.90 2.60
CA ILE A 319 22.94 3.41 3.78
C ILE A 319 22.10 3.06 5.01
N PRO A 320 22.57 2.15 5.88
CA PRO A 320 21.85 1.78 7.09
C PRO A 320 21.88 2.89 8.15
N LEU A 321 20.85 2.92 8.98
CA LEU A 321 20.80 3.69 10.23
C LEU A 321 20.29 2.80 11.35
N ASP A 322 20.67 3.12 12.59
CA ASP A 322 20.18 2.41 13.76
C ASP A 322 18.69 2.66 13.96
N ASN A 323 17.94 1.58 14.19
CA ASN A 323 16.53 1.70 14.53
C ASN A 323 16.35 2.07 16.01
N ARG A 324 16.03 3.33 16.28
CA ARG A 324 15.77 3.85 17.65
C ARG A 324 14.34 3.62 18.16
N THR A 325 13.50 2.93 17.40
CA THR A 325 12.14 2.60 17.82
C THR A 325 12.16 1.61 18.98
N ASN A 326 11.40 1.93 20.04
CA ASN A 326 11.23 1.07 21.20
C ASN A 326 10.23 -0.06 20.89
N ASP A 327 10.72 -1.08 20.20
CA ASP A 327 9.98 -2.21 19.65
C ASP A 327 9.31 -3.11 20.71
N GLU A 328 9.82 -3.14 21.95
CA GLU A 328 9.19 -3.81 23.11
C GLU A 328 7.77 -3.33 23.42
N ARG A 329 7.39 -2.15 22.91
CA ARG A 329 6.03 -1.60 23.06
C ARG A 329 5.06 -2.20 22.06
N LEU A 330 5.54 -2.73 20.94
CA LEU A 330 4.70 -3.16 19.82
C LEU A 330 4.22 -4.59 20.01
N ILE A 331 2.90 -4.76 19.98
CA ILE A 331 2.21 -6.04 20.03
C ILE A 331 1.36 -6.15 18.76
N ILE A 332 1.58 -7.19 17.97
CA ILE A 332 0.83 -7.49 16.76
C ILE A 332 0.00 -8.74 16.99
N THR A 333 -1.32 -8.59 16.93
CA THR A 333 -2.28 -9.67 17.14
C THR A 333 -3.00 -9.98 15.84
N HIS A 334 -2.89 -11.23 15.40
CA HIS A 334 -3.56 -11.75 14.20
C HIS A 334 -4.96 -12.25 14.57
N HIS A 335 -5.98 -11.77 13.84
CA HIS A 335 -7.33 -12.35 13.89
C HIS A 335 -7.58 -13.10 12.57
N HIS A 336 -7.84 -14.41 12.64
CA HIS A 336 -7.96 -15.25 11.45
C HIS A 336 -9.35 -15.13 10.78
N ILE A 337 -9.57 -13.99 10.12
CA ILE A 337 -10.83 -13.58 9.47
C ILE A 337 -10.67 -13.54 7.95
N ASN A 338 -11.65 -14.06 7.20
CA ASN A 338 -11.62 -14.00 5.74
C ASN A 338 -11.98 -12.61 5.21
N THR A 339 -10.96 -11.77 5.01
CA THR A 339 -11.12 -10.41 4.51
C THR A 339 -10.82 -10.33 3.00
N SER A 340 -11.19 -11.32 2.20
CA SER A 340 -11.11 -11.18 0.74
C SER A 340 -12.20 -10.22 0.23
N TYR A 341 -11.99 -9.59 -0.93
CA TYR A 341 -13.01 -8.74 -1.54
C TYR A 341 -14.34 -9.49 -1.66
N TYR A 342 -14.31 -10.73 -2.17
CA TYR A 342 -15.48 -11.57 -2.33
C TYR A 342 -16.16 -11.90 -1.01
N ALA A 343 -15.39 -12.27 0.03
CA ALA A 343 -15.95 -12.58 1.34
C ALA A 343 -16.64 -11.37 2.00
N ARG A 344 -16.17 -10.15 1.72
CA ARG A 344 -16.82 -8.91 2.15
C ARG A 344 -18.02 -8.53 1.28
N SER A 345 -17.98 -8.78 -0.03
CA SER A 345 -19.03 -8.37 -0.97
C SER A 345 -20.19 -9.37 -1.09
N SER A 346 -19.96 -10.65 -0.80
CA SER A 346 -20.98 -11.70 -0.99
C SER A 346 -21.94 -11.84 0.20
N SER A 347 -21.51 -11.43 1.40
CA SER A 347 -22.31 -11.53 2.61
C SER A 347 -21.79 -10.61 3.70
N ASP A 348 -22.70 -10.11 4.52
CA ASP A 348 -22.42 -9.30 5.71
C ASP A 348 -21.59 -10.00 6.79
N LYS A 349 -21.47 -11.35 6.72
CA LYS A 349 -20.81 -12.18 7.73
C LYS A 349 -19.41 -11.70 8.10
N THR A 350 -18.60 -11.29 7.11
CA THR A 350 -17.23 -10.82 7.37
C THR A 350 -17.22 -9.54 8.20
N TYR A 351 -18.11 -8.60 7.89
CA TYR A 351 -18.23 -7.35 8.64
C TYR A 351 -18.74 -7.60 10.06
N GLN A 352 -19.74 -8.47 10.21
CA GLN A 352 -20.31 -8.84 11.51
C GLN A 352 -19.25 -9.50 12.43
N VAL A 353 -18.37 -10.34 11.87
CA VAL A 353 -17.26 -10.93 12.65
C VAL A 353 -16.29 -9.85 13.11
N ILE A 354 -15.94 -8.88 12.25
CA ILE A 354 -15.07 -7.76 12.63
C ILE A 354 -15.73 -6.89 13.71
N ILE A 355 -17.03 -6.62 13.59
CA ILE A 355 -17.82 -5.89 14.58
C ILE A 355 -17.75 -6.58 15.94
N ARG A 356 -18.03 -7.89 16.01
CA ARG A 356 -17.98 -8.67 17.25
C ARG A 356 -16.59 -8.65 17.90
N GLU A 357 -15.54 -8.77 17.10
CA GLU A 357 -14.17 -8.66 17.63
C GLU A 357 -13.89 -7.27 18.21
N LEU A 358 -14.29 -6.20 17.52
CA LEU A 358 -14.14 -4.83 18.03
C LEU A 358 -14.94 -4.61 19.32
N GLU A 359 -16.16 -5.12 19.39
CA GLU A 359 -17.00 -5.07 20.60
C GLU A 359 -16.37 -5.83 21.77
N LYS A 360 -15.78 -7.00 21.51
CA LYS A 360 -15.04 -7.79 22.51
C LYS A 360 -13.82 -7.04 23.03
N LEU A 361 -13.06 -6.38 22.15
CA LEU A 361 -11.93 -5.53 22.57
C LEU A 361 -12.43 -4.33 23.41
N ARG A 362 -13.53 -3.69 23.00
CA ARG A 362 -14.19 -2.60 23.75
C ARG A 362 -14.70 -3.03 25.12
N GLY A 363 -15.23 -4.24 25.23
CA GLY A 363 -15.60 -4.84 26.52
C GLY A 363 -14.41 -5.04 27.47
N ASN A 364 -13.19 -5.15 26.94
CA ASN A 364 -11.95 -5.27 27.69
C ASN A 364 -11.23 -3.93 27.91
N ASN A 365 -11.97 -2.80 27.86
CA ASN A 365 -11.44 -1.44 28.00
C ASN A 365 -10.40 -1.04 26.92
N GLN A 366 -10.44 -1.67 25.75
CA GLN A 366 -9.62 -1.28 24.59
C GLN A 366 -10.49 -0.55 23.57
N ASN A 367 -9.98 0.48 22.91
CA ASN A 367 -10.74 1.20 21.89
C ASN A 367 -9.90 1.37 20.61
N PRO A 368 -9.67 0.27 19.86
CA PRO A 368 -8.84 0.35 18.68
C PRO A 368 -9.49 1.17 17.58
N PHE A 369 -8.70 2.01 16.92
CA PHE A 369 -9.12 2.75 15.75
C PHE A 369 -9.20 1.82 14.53
N LEU A 370 -10.38 1.72 13.91
CA LEU A 370 -10.62 0.82 12.78
C LEU A 370 -10.10 1.42 11.46
N LEU A 371 -9.11 0.76 10.86
CA LEU A 371 -8.65 1.01 9.50
C LEU A 371 -9.27 -0.01 8.53
N SER A 372 -10.16 0.45 7.66
CA SER A 372 -10.78 -0.36 6.61
C SER A 372 -10.69 0.33 5.24
N TYR A 373 -11.24 -0.30 4.19
CA TYR A 373 -11.34 0.35 2.88
C TYR A 373 -12.42 1.42 2.92
N LYS A 374 -12.23 2.51 2.15
CA LYS A 374 -13.20 3.61 2.06
C LYS A 374 -14.64 3.15 1.75
N LYS A 375 -14.78 2.14 0.88
CA LYS A 375 -16.07 1.57 0.50
C LYS A 375 -16.79 0.85 1.65
N ASP A 376 -16.06 0.43 2.68
CA ASP A 376 -16.60 -0.32 3.83
C ASP A 376 -17.09 0.63 4.95
N TYR A 377 -16.80 1.93 4.86
CA TYR A 377 -17.12 2.92 5.90
C TYR A 377 -18.61 3.09 6.17
N GLU A 378 -19.42 3.14 5.12
CA GLU A 378 -20.86 3.25 5.29
C GLU A 378 -21.42 2.08 6.12
N TYR A 379 -20.89 0.87 5.94
CA TYR A 379 -21.30 -0.30 6.69
C TYR A 379 -20.98 -0.16 8.17
N TYR A 380 -19.73 0.18 8.51
CA TYR A 380 -19.29 0.33 9.89
C TYR A 380 -19.95 1.52 10.59
N SER A 381 -20.29 2.58 9.86
CA SER A 381 -21.01 3.73 10.41
C SER A 381 -22.44 3.37 10.80
N LYS A 382 -23.16 2.62 9.94
CA LYS A 382 -24.52 2.12 10.25
C LYS A 382 -24.58 1.26 11.52
N HIS A 383 -23.46 0.63 11.89
CA HIS A 383 -23.34 -0.21 13.07
C HIS A 383 -22.65 0.49 14.25
N ASN A 384 -22.53 1.83 14.23
CA ASN A 384 -21.91 2.63 15.29
C ASN A 384 -20.47 2.21 15.66
N ILE A 385 -19.75 1.61 14.71
CA ILE A 385 -18.33 1.26 14.90
C ILE A 385 -17.44 2.46 14.61
N ILE A 386 -17.77 3.21 13.56
CA ILE A 386 -17.10 4.44 13.18
C ILE A 386 -18.09 5.60 13.17
N ASP A 387 -17.60 6.78 13.53
CA ASP A 387 -18.33 8.01 13.42
C ASP A 387 -18.17 8.58 12.00
N SER A 388 -19.27 8.67 11.25
CA SER A 388 -19.26 9.20 9.88
C SER A 388 -19.12 10.72 9.82
N GLU A 389 -19.36 11.43 10.93
CA GLU A 389 -19.18 12.87 11.00
C GLU A 389 -17.70 13.24 11.17
N SER A 390 -16.91 12.36 11.78
CA SER A 390 -15.47 12.52 11.96
C SER A 390 -14.75 12.76 10.64
N SER A 391 -14.07 13.91 10.55
CA SER A 391 -13.25 14.30 9.40
C SER A 391 -12.12 13.29 9.12
N ILE A 392 -11.64 12.57 10.15
CA ILE A 392 -10.56 11.59 10.03
C ILE A 392 -10.94 10.45 9.08
N TYR A 393 -12.17 9.92 9.18
CA TYR A 393 -12.64 8.83 8.30
C TYR A 393 -12.98 9.31 6.88
N LYS A 394 -13.13 10.61 6.64
CA LYS A 394 -13.19 11.16 5.27
C LYS A 394 -11.81 11.17 4.61
N GLU A 395 -10.76 11.20 5.43
CA GLU A 395 -9.40 11.52 5.03
C GLU A 395 -8.44 10.32 4.99
N ILE A 396 -8.64 9.33 5.84
CA ILE A 396 -7.76 8.17 5.98
C ILE A 396 -8.55 6.92 5.63
N ASN A 397 -7.91 5.99 4.96
CA ASN A 397 -8.31 4.58 4.85
C ASN A 397 -7.06 3.71 4.79
N ILE A 398 -7.25 2.40 4.79
CA ILE A 398 -6.14 1.44 4.84
C ILE A 398 -5.10 1.61 3.72
N LEU A 399 -5.48 2.18 2.57
CA LEU A 399 -4.58 2.46 1.44
C LEU A 399 -4.05 3.91 1.39
N THR A 400 -4.52 4.80 2.25
CA THR A 400 -4.14 6.23 2.29
C THR A 400 -3.56 6.66 3.64
N THR A 401 -3.19 5.70 4.48
CA THR A 401 -2.44 5.97 5.72
C THR A 401 -1.06 6.53 5.43
N SER A 402 -0.47 6.22 4.25
CA SER A 402 0.94 6.41 3.99
C SER A 402 1.42 7.86 3.83
N SER A 403 0.58 8.85 4.06
CA SER A 403 0.93 10.27 3.95
C SER A 403 0.44 11.14 5.11
N LYS A 404 -0.23 10.55 6.10
CA LYS A 404 -0.91 11.32 7.16
C LYS A 404 -0.48 10.88 8.55
N ASN A 405 -0.20 11.83 9.44
CA ASN A 405 0.29 11.55 10.80
C ASN A 405 -0.82 11.39 11.85
N TYR A 406 -2.09 11.38 11.44
CA TYR A 406 -3.23 11.28 12.35
C TYR A 406 -3.21 10.01 13.23
N LEU A 407 -2.58 8.93 12.77
CA LEU A 407 -2.50 7.68 13.55
C LEU A 407 -1.53 7.76 14.74
N SER A 408 -0.73 8.82 14.84
CA SER A 408 0.34 8.96 15.85
C SER A 408 -0.15 8.99 17.29
N GLU A 409 -1.41 9.36 17.51
CA GLU A 409 -2.03 9.42 18.83
C GLU A 409 -2.59 8.07 19.29
N TYR A 410 -2.80 7.14 18.36
CA TYR A 410 -3.46 5.86 18.64
C TYR A 410 -2.45 4.79 19.05
N THR A 411 -2.62 4.28 20.26
CA THR A 411 -1.92 3.11 20.78
C THR A 411 -2.60 1.81 20.37
N GLU A 412 -3.82 1.86 19.83
CA GLU A 412 -4.57 0.66 19.44
C GLU A 412 -5.15 0.86 18.04
N LEU A 413 -4.75 0.01 17.10
CA LEU A 413 -5.24 0.03 15.72
C LEU A 413 -5.82 -1.33 15.36
N TYR A 414 -6.94 -1.33 14.64
CA TYR A 414 -7.53 -2.54 14.08
C TYR A 414 -7.57 -2.44 12.55
N LEU A 415 -6.79 -3.26 11.86
CA LEU A 415 -6.81 -3.38 10.41
C LEU A 415 -7.89 -4.39 10.03
N GLY A 416 -9.01 -3.90 9.51
CA GLY A 416 -10.15 -4.74 9.07
C GLY A 416 -9.87 -5.59 7.83
N ALA A 417 -8.69 -5.47 7.23
CA ALA A 417 -8.18 -6.27 6.13
C ALA A 417 -6.67 -6.04 5.95
N LEU A 418 -6.03 -6.75 5.03
CA LEU A 418 -4.72 -6.36 4.50
C LEU A 418 -4.84 -5.18 3.52
N PRO A 419 -3.80 -4.31 3.38
CA PRO A 419 -3.77 -3.17 2.45
C PRO A 419 -3.53 -3.61 0.99
N LEU A 420 -4.43 -4.41 0.43
CA LEU A 420 -4.32 -4.96 -0.91
C LEU A 420 -4.84 -3.98 -1.98
N ARG A 421 -4.02 -3.70 -2.98
CA ARG A 421 -4.44 -3.04 -4.23
C ARG A 421 -4.96 -4.06 -5.25
N PRO A 422 -5.64 -3.62 -6.32
CA PRO A 422 -6.07 -4.52 -7.40
C PRO A 422 -4.90 -5.23 -8.09
N PRO A 423 -5.11 -6.44 -8.67
CA PRO A 423 -4.02 -7.24 -9.26
C PRO A 423 -3.17 -6.49 -10.29
N TYR A 424 -3.81 -5.70 -11.15
CA TYR A 424 -3.13 -4.93 -12.21
C TYR A 424 -2.10 -3.94 -11.68
N TYR A 425 -2.23 -3.47 -10.42
CA TYR A 425 -1.26 -2.59 -9.79
C TYR A 425 0.09 -3.29 -9.61
N TYR A 426 0.06 -4.54 -9.13
CA TYR A 426 1.27 -5.34 -8.94
C TYR A 426 1.85 -5.84 -10.26
N LYS A 427 0.99 -6.18 -11.24
CA LYS A 427 1.42 -6.52 -12.60
C LYS A 427 2.16 -5.35 -13.26
N ALA A 428 1.63 -4.14 -13.19
CA ALA A 428 2.29 -2.95 -13.70
C ALA A 428 3.65 -2.71 -13.02
N ALA A 429 3.69 -2.81 -11.68
CA ALA A 429 4.94 -2.71 -10.93
C ALA A 429 5.98 -3.77 -11.36
N ALA A 430 5.56 -5.02 -11.57
CA ALA A 430 6.45 -6.08 -12.04
C ALA A 430 6.97 -5.82 -13.45
N ILE A 431 6.10 -5.43 -14.40
CA ILE A 431 6.51 -5.05 -15.76
C ILE A 431 7.58 -3.96 -15.71
N ALA A 432 7.40 -2.94 -14.86
CA ALA A 432 8.37 -1.87 -14.70
C ALA A 432 9.71 -2.36 -14.11
N MET A 433 9.69 -3.21 -13.09
CA MET A 433 10.92 -3.63 -12.40
C MET A 433 11.71 -4.69 -13.17
N PHE A 434 11.03 -5.53 -13.96
CA PHE A 434 11.61 -6.62 -14.75
C PHE A 434 11.61 -6.34 -16.25
N GLU A 435 11.53 -5.06 -16.65
CA GLU A 435 11.51 -4.63 -18.07
C GLU A 435 12.73 -5.13 -18.87
N LYS A 436 13.86 -5.36 -18.19
CA LYS A 436 15.13 -5.79 -18.79
C LYS A 436 15.34 -7.31 -18.81
N ASP A 437 14.43 -8.08 -18.21
CA ASP A 437 14.55 -9.54 -18.20
C ASP A 437 14.34 -10.10 -19.61
N GLU A 438 15.11 -11.13 -19.98
CA GLU A 438 14.95 -11.80 -21.27
C GLU A 438 13.63 -12.59 -21.35
N GLU A 439 13.19 -13.14 -20.21
CA GLU A 439 11.94 -13.89 -20.11
C GLU A 439 10.75 -12.97 -19.81
N LEU A 440 9.74 -13.02 -20.69
CA LEU A 440 8.49 -12.25 -20.53
C LEU A 440 7.72 -12.68 -19.28
N LEU A 441 7.04 -11.73 -18.64
CA LEU A 441 6.21 -11.99 -17.46
C LEU A 441 4.93 -12.73 -17.82
N ASN A 442 4.59 -13.75 -17.01
CA ASN A 442 3.29 -14.42 -17.08
C ASN A 442 2.27 -13.69 -16.20
N LEU A 443 1.42 -12.87 -16.83
CA LEU A 443 0.43 -12.04 -16.12
C LEU A 443 -0.80 -12.81 -15.60
N LYS A 444 -0.83 -14.15 -15.68
CA LYS A 444 -1.96 -14.95 -15.18
C LYS A 444 -2.03 -14.95 -13.65
N MET A 445 -3.25 -15.07 -13.16
CA MET A 445 -3.51 -15.35 -11.74
C MET A 445 -3.26 -16.83 -11.47
N ASN A 446 -2.81 -17.17 -10.26
CA ASN A 446 -2.68 -18.55 -9.86
C ASN A 446 -4.06 -19.14 -9.50
N HIS A 447 -4.40 -20.27 -10.11
CA HIS A 447 -5.65 -21.00 -9.88
C HIS A 447 -5.44 -22.29 -9.08
N ASP A 448 -4.19 -22.67 -8.81
CA ASP A 448 -3.90 -23.81 -7.98
C ASP A 448 -4.14 -23.45 -6.50
N HIS A 449 -5.26 -23.93 -5.97
CA HIS A 449 -5.64 -23.74 -4.57
C HIS A 449 -4.66 -24.40 -3.57
N SER A 450 -3.75 -25.27 -4.02
CA SER A 450 -2.72 -25.86 -3.18
C SER A 450 -1.51 -24.93 -2.98
N VAL A 451 -1.30 -23.98 -3.89
CA VAL A 451 -0.17 -23.04 -3.85
C VAL A 451 -0.60 -21.74 -3.18
N LYS A 452 0.15 -21.31 -2.15
CA LYS A 452 -0.11 -20.07 -1.38
C LYS A 452 0.40 -18.81 -2.13
N GLN A 453 0.09 -18.69 -3.42
CA GLN A 453 0.47 -17.56 -4.26
C GLN A 453 -0.76 -17.00 -4.96
N TRP A 454 -0.77 -15.69 -5.20
CA TRP A 454 -1.86 -15.03 -5.91
C TRP A 454 -1.60 -14.95 -7.41
N PHE A 455 -0.33 -14.81 -7.80
CA PHE A 455 0.11 -14.75 -9.19
C PHE A 455 0.85 -16.03 -9.61
N SER A 456 0.74 -16.39 -10.88
CA SER A 456 1.41 -17.58 -11.42
C SER A 456 2.91 -17.35 -11.66
N ASP A 457 3.30 -16.10 -11.90
CA ASP A 457 4.70 -15.69 -12.04
C ASP A 457 5.26 -15.26 -10.68
N GLU A 458 6.33 -15.92 -10.24
CA GLU A 458 6.97 -15.65 -8.95
C GLU A 458 7.50 -14.21 -8.85
N ARG A 459 7.92 -13.60 -9.95
CA ARG A 459 8.40 -12.21 -9.96
C ARG A 459 7.27 -11.23 -9.61
N ILE A 460 6.07 -11.48 -10.10
CA ILE A 460 4.87 -10.67 -9.77
C ILE A 460 4.45 -10.92 -8.32
N GLU A 461 4.44 -12.19 -7.88
CA GLU A 461 4.15 -12.57 -6.50
C GLU A 461 5.13 -11.90 -5.51
N LYS A 462 6.42 -11.83 -5.85
CA LYS A 462 7.44 -11.14 -5.07
C LYS A 462 7.14 -9.65 -4.92
N ILE A 463 6.83 -8.95 -6.01
CA ILE A 463 6.45 -7.53 -5.99
C ILE A 463 5.19 -7.31 -5.16
N TYR A 464 4.18 -8.17 -5.32
CA TYR A 464 2.97 -8.16 -4.52
C TYR A 464 3.28 -8.24 -3.03
N ARG A 465 4.14 -9.20 -2.64
CA ARG A 465 4.50 -9.41 -1.25
C ARG A 465 5.27 -8.23 -0.65
N GLU A 466 6.31 -7.76 -1.36
CA GLU A 466 7.10 -6.59 -0.95
C GLU A 466 6.22 -5.35 -0.71
N LEU A 467 5.32 -5.04 -1.63
CA LEU A 467 4.47 -3.84 -1.54
C LEU A 467 3.43 -3.94 -0.42
N VAL A 468 2.82 -5.11 -0.19
CA VAL A 468 1.88 -5.30 0.93
C VAL A 468 2.58 -5.17 2.27
N ILE A 469 3.75 -5.80 2.43
CA ILE A 469 4.53 -5.72 3.67
C ILE A 469 4.98 -4.27 3.92
N ARG A 470 5.47 -3.59 2.90
CA ARG A 470 5.87 -2.18 3.00
C ARG A 470 4.71 -1.31 3.51
N GLU A 471 3.50 -1.48 2.99
CA GLU A 471 2.33 -0.73 3.47
C GLU A 471 1.96 -1.09 4.92
N LEU A 472 2.06 -2.37 5.32
CA LEU A 472 1.86 -2.77 6.73
C LEU A 472 2.87 -2.08 7.65
N ILE A 473 4.16 -2.06 7.27
CA ILE A 473 5.21 -1.36 8.01
C ILE A 473 4.89 0.14 8.10
N GLN A 474 4.51 0.78 6.99
CA GLN A 474 4.12 2.20 6.96
C GLN A 474 2.90 2.51 7.85
N ILE A 475 1.93 1.59 7.97
CA ILE A 475 0.79 1.74 8.88
C ILE A 475 1.24 1.61 10.33
N ILE A 476 1.97 0.55 10.66
CA ILE A 476 2.45 0.27 12.02
C ILE A 476 3.28 1.44 12.53
N TYR A 477 4.28 1.88 11.75
CA TYR A 477 5.14 3.01 12.10
C TYR A 477 4.44 4.37 12.07
N ARG A 478 3.17 4.46 11.67
CA ARG A 478 2.38 5.70 11.82
C ARG A 478 1.54 5.73 13.08
N SER A 479 1.33 4.58 13.73
CA SER A 479 0.74 4.49 15.07
C SER A 479 1.63 5.20 16.10
N ASN A 480 1.20 5.21 17.37
CA ASN A 480 1.96 5.76 18.48
C ASN A 480 3.37 5.15 18.66
N ILE A 481 3.69 4.01 18.03
CA ILE A 481 5.05 3.41 18.08
C ILE A 481 6.15 4.35 17.57
N ARG A 482 5.81 5.31 16.70
CA ARG A 482 6.74 6.32 16.18
C ARG A 482 7.25 7.30 17.21
N ASN A 483 6.54 7.44 18.33
CA ASN A 483 6.89 8.40 19.38
C ASN A 483 8.01 7.78 20.22
N LEU A 484 9.23 8.16 19.88
CA LEU A 484 10.45 7.54 20.41
C LEU A 484 10.73 7.87 21.88
N ASN A 485 10.17 8.98 22.39
CA ASN A 485 10.32 9.41 23.79
C ASN A 485 9.31 8.76 24.75
N GLU A 486 8.36 7.96 24.24
CA GLU A 486 7.34 7.29 25.05
C GLU A 486 7.91 6.11 25.86
N THR A 487 7.33 5.89 27.04
CA THR A 487 7.80 4.87 27.97
C THR A 487 7.50 3.44 27.48
N LYS A 488 8.29 2.47 27.92
CA LYS A 488 8.09 1.03 27.64
C LYS A 488 6.76 0.48 28.15
N THR A 489 6.15 1.14 29.13
CA THR A 489 4.87 0.75 29.74
C THR A 489 3.68 1.07 28.84
N LYS A 490 3.78 2.08 27.96
CA LYS A 490 2.73 2.43 27.01
C LYS A 490 2.80 1.51 25.79
N LYS A 491 2.09 0.39 25.86
CA LYS A 491 1.99 -0.62 24.78
C LYS A 491 1.21 -0.08 23.58
N VAL A 492 1.56 -0.59 22.40
CA VAL A 492 0.93 -0.30 21.13
C VAL A 492 0.41 -1.61 20.54
N ASN A 493 -0.91 -1.78 20.51
CA ASN A 493 -1.60 -2.97 20.03
C ASN A 493 -2.06 -2.78 18.57
N ILE A 494 -1.60 -3.65 17.67
CA ILE A 494 -2.01 -3.67 16.27
C ILE A 494 -2.73 -4.99 15.99
N TYR A 495 -4.04 -4.91 15.76
CA TYR A 495 -4.86 -6.06 15.39
C TYR A 495 -4.97 -6.14 13.87
N ILE A 496 -4.75 -7.32 13.29
CA ILE A 496 -4.80 -7.52 11.83
C ILE A 496 -5.74 -8.67 11.48
N ALA A 497 -6.87 -8.33 10.86
CA ALA A 497 -7.84 -9.30 10.36
C ALA A 497 -7.40 -9.84 8.99
N THR A 498 -7.00 -11.11 8.94
CA THR A 498 -6.63 -11.77 7.67
C THR A 498 -6.59 -13.31 7.77
N LYS A 499 -6.86 -14.01 6.66
CA LYS A 499 -6.54 -15.44 6.50
C LYS A 499 -5.13 -15.68 5.94
N GLN A 500 -4.50 -14.64 5.41
CA GLN A 500 -3.18 -14.73 4.78
C GLN A 500 -2.07 -14.55 5.83
N VAL A 501 -1.95 -15.50 6.76
CA VAL A 501 -1.02 -15.41 7.90
C VAL A 501 0.47 -15.34 7.49
N HIS A 502 0.80 -15.80 6.28
CA HIS A 502 2.19 -15.76 5.76
C HIS A 502 2.77 -14.34 5.73
N PHE A 503 1.95 -13.32 5.45
CA PHE A 503 2.38 -11.91 5.53
C PHE A 503 2.87 -11.52 6.93
N LEU A 504 2.25 -12.05 7.98
CA LEU A 504 2.63 -11.74 9.35
C LEU A 504 3.91 -12.46 9.77
N TYR A 505 4.13 -13.68 9.26
CA TYR A 505 5.42 -14.37 9.42
C TYR A 505 6.56 -13.66 8.67
N GLU A 506 6.30 -13.19 7.44
CA GLU A 506 7.27 -12.41 6.67
C GLU A 506 7.58 -11.07 7.35
N LEU A 507 6.57 -10.38 7.86
CA LEU A 507 6.73 -9.14 8.64
C LEU A 507 7.59 -9.39 9.89
N LYS A 508 7.31 -10.47 10.64
CA LYS A 508 8.12 -10.86 11.81
C LYS A 508 9.59 -11.06 11.44
N GLY A 509 9.87 -11.85 10.40
CA GLY A 509 11.25 -12.09 9.96
C GLY A 509 11.96 -10.83 9.45
N LEU A 510 11.23 -9.88 8.86
CA LEU A 510 11.78 -8.59 8.45
C LEU A 510 12.10 -7.68 9.65
N PHE A 511 11.23 -7.64 10.66
CA PHE A 511 11.49 -6.92 11.91
C PHE A 511 12.71 -7.46 12.63
N GLU A 512 12.86 -8.78 12.71
CA GLU A 512 14.05 -9.41 13.30
C GLU A 512 15.34 -8.98 12.58
N ARG A 513 15.34 -9.01 11.23
CA ARG A 513 16.47 -8.55 10.42
C ARG A 513 16.81 -7.06 10.58
N CYS A 514 15.84 -6.24 10.97
CA CYS A 514 16.02 -4.80 11.17
C CYS A 514 16.25 -4.41 12.63
N GLY A 515 16.62 -5.38 13.48
CA GLY A 515 16.94 -5.14 14.90
C GLY A 515 15.71 -4.98 15.81
N MET A 516 14.50 -5.16 15.28
CA MET A 516 13.25 -5.12 16.07
C MET A 516 12.88 -6.51 16.62
N ASN A 517 13.81 -7.11 17.37
CA ASN A 517 13.68 -8.49 17.85
C ASN A 517 12.71 -8.66 19.03
N LYS A 518 12.20 -7.56 19.60
CA LYS A 518 11.37 -7.57 20.81
C LYS A 518 9.90 -7.28 20.56
N VAL A 519 9.50 -7.22 19.28
CA VAL A 519 8.09 -7.14 18.89
C VAL A 519 7.38 -8.43 19.26
N THR A 520 6.26 -8.33 19.97
CA THR A 520 5.44 -9.49 20.31
C THR A 520 4.45 -9.78 19.20
N PHE A 521 4.42 -11.02 18.72
CA PHE A 521 3.40 -11.50 17.76
C PHE A 521 2.51 -12.55 18.41
N HIS A 522 1.19 -12.35 18.32
CA HIS A 522 0.18 -13.33 18.69
C HIS A 522 -0.53 -13.82 17.44
N PHE A 523 -0.42 -15.12 17.15
CA PHE A 523 -1.06 -15.76 16.01
C PHE A 523 -2.29 -16.53 16.46
N ASP A 524 -3.46 -16.16 15.95
CA ASP A 524 -4.67 -16.95 16.14
C ASP A 524 -4.65 -18.14 15.16
N SER A 525 -4.72 -19.35 15.71
CA SER A 525 -4.78 -20.58 14.94
C SER A 525 -6.19 -20.95 14.49
N LYS A 526 -7.24 -20.26 14.98
CA LYS A 526 -8.64 -20.61 14.74
C LYS A 526 -9.34 -19.58 13.86
N THR A 527 -10.05 -20.03 12.83
CA THR A 527 -11.07 -19.23 12.15
C THR A 527 -12.20 -18.87 13.12
N VAL A 528 -12.42 -17.59 13.40
CA VAL A 528 -13.52 -17.11 14.26
C VAL A 528 -14.89 -17.63 13.78
N ILE A 529 -15.11 -17.67 12.46
CA ILE A 529 -16.36 -18.20 11.85
C ILE A 529 -16.55 -19.69 12.10
N ASP A 530 -15.47 -20.48 12.16
CA ASP A 530 -15.59 -21.90 12.45
C ASP A 530 -15.82 -22.13 13.94
N SER A 531 -15.34 -21.24 14.82
CA SER A 531 -15.63 -21.29 16.26
C SER A 531 -17.14 -21.16 16.54
N ASP A 532 -17.81 -20.15 15.95
CA ASP A 532 -19.27 -19.96 16.12
C ASP A 532 -20.08 -21.16 15.60
N LYS A 533 -19.75 -21.65 14.39
CA LYS A 533 -20.44 -22.83 13.82
C LYS A 533 -20.20 -24.10 14.62
N VAL A 534 -18.98 -24.28 15.13
CA VAL A 534 -18.66 -25.41 16.01
C VAL A 534 -19.43 -25.28 17.31
N LYS A 535 -19.53 -24.08 17.90
CA LYS A 535 -20.33 -23.83 19.10
C LYS A 535 -21.81 -24.11 18.89
N GLU A 536 -22.43 -23.57 17.84
CA GLU A 536 -23.84 -23.84 17.48
C GLU A 536 -24.10 -25.34 17.31
N LYS A 537 -23.22 -26.03 16.59
CA LYS A 537 -23.34 -27.47 16.36
C LYS A 537 -23.07 -28.28 17.63
N ALA A 538 -22.18 -27.82 18.51
CA ALA A 538 -21.93 -28.42 19.81
C ALA A 538 -23.14 -28.27 20.74
N ILE A 539 -23.83 -27.13 20.74
CA ILE A 539 -25.08 -26.90 21.49
C ILE A 539 -26.16 -27.88 21.01
N MET A 540 -26.36 -27.98 19.69
CA MET A 540 -27.32 -28.92 19.11
C MET A 540 -27.02 -30.37 19.53
N TYR A 541 -25.75 -30.79 19.45
CA TYR A 541 -25.35 -32.13 19.85
C TYR A 541 -25.38 -32.37 21.36
N ALA A 542 -25.12 -31.36 22.18
CA ALA A 542 -25.29 -31.46 23.63
C ALA A 542 -26.75 -31.74 23.99
N ASN A 543 -27.67 -30.99 23.36
CA ASN A 543 -29.11 -31.19 23.55
C ASN A 543 -29.56 -32.59 23.08
N GLU A 544 -29.13 -33.01 21.88
CA GLU A 544 -29.42 -34.35 21.35
C GLU A 544 -28.91 -35.46 22.29
N LEU A 545 -27.71 -35.29 22.85
CA LEU A 545 -27.12 -36.27 23.75
C LEU A 545 -27.88 -36.35 25.08
N VAL A 546 -28.31 -35.22 25.65
CA VAL A 546 -29.14 -35.19 26.87
C VAL A 546 -30.45 -35.95 26.65
N GLU A 547 -31.11 -35.75 25.51
CA GLU A 547 -32.35 -36.45 25.16
C GLU A 547 -32.14 -37.96 25.03
N ILE A 548 -31.04 -38.39 24.39
CA ILE A 548 -30.68 -39.82 24.29
C ILE A 548 -30.43 -40.43 25.68
N ILE A 549 -29.61 -39.78 26.51
CA ILE A 549 -29.25 -40.27 27.84
C ILE A 549 -30.50 -40.44 28.71
N LYS A 550 -31.41 -39.46 28.70
CA LYS A 550 -32.67 -39.51 29.46
C LYS A 550 -33.63 -40.56 28.91
N LYS A 551 -33.82 -40.63 27.59
CA LYS A 551 -34.77 -41.56 26.97
C LYS A 551 -34.36 -43.02 27.14
N GLU A 552 -33.06 -43.30 27.07
CA GLU A 552 -32.52 -44.66 27.16
C GLU A 552 -32.06 -45.05 28.58
N ASN A 553 -32.26 -44.18 29.58
CA ASN A 553 -31.80 -44.37 30.97
C ASN A 553 -30.32 -44.78 31.06
N ILE A 554 -29.46 -44.07 30.32
CA ILE A 554 -28.02 -44.37 30.27
C ILE A 554 -27.33 -43.92 31.56
N ILE A 555 -26.52 -44.81 32.15
CA ILE A 555 -25.73 -44.52 33.34
C ILE A 555 -24.40 -43.86 32.93
N LEU A 556 -24.17 -42.64 33.42
CA LEU A 556 -22.94 -41.87 33.26
C LEU A 556 -21.99 -42.08 34.47
N PRO A 557 -20.67 -41.85 34.35
CA PRO A 557 -19.92 -41.37 33.16
C PRO A 557 -19.67 -42.45 32.11
N GLN A 558 -19.83 -42.09 30.83
CA GLN A 558 -19.60 -43.03 29.71
C GLN A 558 -18.88 -42.35 28.53
N PRO A 559 -17.99 -43.05 27.80
CA PRO A 559 -17.44 -42.52 26.56
C PRO A 559 -18.56 -42.20 25.57
N VAL A 560 -18.51 -41.03 24.93
CA VAL A 560 -19.50 -40.60 23.91
C VAL A 560 -19.75 -41.73 22.92
N GLY A 561 -18.68 -42.33 22.38
CA GLY A 561 -18.79 -43.40 21.40
C GLY A 561 -19.38 -44.74 21.87
N LYS A 562 -19.74 -44.87 23.15
CA LYS A 562 -20.47 -46.03 23.70
C LYS A 562 -21.95 -45.72 23.99
N ILE A 563 -22.38 -44.47 23.85
CA ILE A 563 -23.78 -44.06 23.94
C ILE A 563 -24.47 -44.42 22.61
N THR A 564 -25.65 -45.03 22.65
CA THR A 564 -26.39 -45.43 21.44
C THR A 564 -26.66 -44.21 20.55
N ASN A 565 -26.60 -44.38 19.22
CA ASN A 565 -26.84 -43.32 18.23
C ASN A 565 -25.93 -42.07 18.31
N SER A 566 -24.84 -42.11 19.07
CA SER A 566 -23.92 -40.97 19.27
C SER A 566 -22.80 -40.84 18.23
N THR A 567 -22.78 -41.66 17.17
CA THR A 567 -21.65 -41.73 16.23
C THR A 567 -21.33 -40.39 15.57
N ALA A 568 -22.36 -39.60 15.21
CA ALA A 568 -22.18 -38.26 14.66
C ALA A 568 -21.53 -37.29 15.66
N ILE A 569 -21.96 -37.36 16.94
CA ILE A 569 -21.44 -36.57 18.06
C ILE A 569 -19.98 -36.94 18.33
N LYS A 570 -19.67 -38.24 18.41
CA LYS A 570 -18.30 -38.76 18.55
C LYS A 570 -17.38 -38.25 17.44
N ASN A 571 -17.83 -38.33 16.18
CA ASN A 571 -17.04 -37.88 15.03
C ASN A 571 -16.83 -36.36 15.03
N PHE A 572 -17.87 -35.60 15.39
CA PHE A 572 -17.78 -34.15 15.57
C PHE A 572 -16.76 -33.79 16.65
N MET A 573 -16.84 -34.40 17.83
CA MET A 573 -15.91 -34.15 18.93
C MET A 573 -14.49 -34.52 18.49
N ASN A 574 -14.24 -35.71 17.96
CA ASN A 574 -12.90 -36.09 17.52
C ASN A 574 -12.30 -35.14 16.46
N ARG A 575 -13.13 -34.63 15.54
CA ARG A 575 -12.68 -33.71 14.48
C ARG A 575 -12.34 -32.32 15.02
N HIS A 576 -13.06 -31.83 16.03
CA HIS A 576 -12.97 -30.45 16.48
C HIS A 576 -12.34 -30.27 17.87
N TRP A 577 -12.09 -31.34 18.63
CA TRP A 577 -11.64 -31.31 20.03
C TRP A 577 -10.35 -30.51 20.23
N LEU A 578 -9.31 -30.77 19.42
CA LEU A 578 -8.01 -30.12 19.58
C LEU A 578 -8.09 -28.60 19.40
N ASN A 579 -8.93 -28.15 18.48
CA ASN A 579 -9.00 -26.75 18.08
C ASN A 579 -10.17 -26.00 18.73
N TYR A 580 -11.17 -26.65 19.32
CA TYR A 580 -12.39 -25.98 19.82
C TYR A 580 -12.87 -26.54 21.16
N ARG A 581 -11.93 -27.02 21.99
CA ARG A 581 -12.22 -27.68 23.26
C ARG A 581 -13.11 -26.84 24.17
N GLU A 582 -12.73 -25.59 24.43
CA GLU A 582 -13.46 -24.70 25.36
C GLU A 582 -14.87 -24.38 24.86
N GLU A 583 -15.03 -24.20 23.55
CA GLU A 583 -16.33 -23.94 22.93
C GLU A 583 -17.25 -25.16 23.00
N ILE A 584 -16.70 -26.37 22.85
CA ILE A 584 -17.43 -27.63 23.03
C ILE A 584 -17.78 -27.84 24.51
N LEU A 585 -16.84 -27.62 25.43
CA LEU A 585 -17.06 -27.77 26.88
C LEU A 585 -18.14 -26.82 27.38
N SER A 586 -18.05 -25.54 27.04
CA SER A 586 -19.05 -24.55 27.44
C SER A 586 -20.44 -24.86 26.87
N ALA A 587 -20.53 -25.35 25.63
CA ALA A 587 -21.80 -25.77 25.03
C ALA A 587 -22.45 -26.93 25.79
N PHE A 588 -21.68 -27.95 26.17
CA PHE A 588 -22.20 -29.11 26.91
C PHE A 588 -22.55 -28.75 28.37
N GLN A 589 -21.79 -27.85 29.01
CA GLN A 589 -22.06 -27.36 30.35
C GLN A 589 -23.40 -26.62 30.45
N ILE A 590 -23.77 -25.83 29.44
CA ILE A 590 -25.10 -25.17 29.37
C ILE A 590 -26.24 -26.19 29.46
N HIS A 591 -26.03 -27.38 28.91
CA HIS A 591 -27.01 -28.49 28.94
C HIS A 591 -26.81 -29.45 30.13
N GLY A 592 -26.02 -29.05 31.14
CA GLY A 592 -25.81 -29.84 32.35
C GLY A 592 -24.90 -31.05 32.16
N LEU A 593 -24.08 -31.09 31.11
CA LEU A 593 -23.10 -32.15 30.86
C LEU A 593 -21.68 -31.62 31.04
N THR A 594 -20.80 -32.45 31.59
CA THR A 594 -19.35 -32.23 31.57
C THR A 594 -18.67 -33.26 30.69
N ILE A 595 -17.54 -32.90 30.08
CA ILE A 595 -16.75 -33.81 29.26
C ILE A 595 -15.32 -33.85 29.77
N THR A 596 -14.82 -35.04 30.07
CA THR A 596 -13.42 -35.29 30.43
C THR A 596 -12.75 -36.17 29.40
N GLU A 597 -11.44 -36.04 29.23
CA GLU A 597 -10.66 -36.91 28.33
C GLU A 597 -9.87 -37.91 29.17
N ASN A 598 -10.11 -39.21 28.97
CA ASN A 598 -9.39 -40.25 29.71
C ASN A 598 -8.00 -40.52 29.13
N SER A 599 -7.22 -41.39 29.79
CA SER A 599 -5.87 -41.79 29.37
C SER A 599 -5.79 -42.47 27.99
N ARG A 600 -6.92 -42.89 27.41
CA ARG A 600 -7.04 -43.44 26.05
C ARG A 600 -7.56 -42.42 25.04
N SER A 601 -7.55 -41.14 25.40
CA SER A 601 -8.09 -40.02 24.60
C SER A 601 -9.57 -40.17 24.24
N TRP A 602 -10.33 -40.92 25.04
CA TRP A 602 -11.79 -41.00 24.90
C TRP A 602 -12.45 -39.87 25.67
N LYS A 603 -13.45 -39.25 25.03
CA LYS A 603 -14.25 -38.16 25.58
C LYS A 603 -15.37 -38.81 26.40
N LEU A 604 -15.23 -38.78 27.71
CA LEU A 604 -16.20 -39.25 28.70
C LEU A 604 -17.19 -38.14 28.98
N VAL A 605 -18.48 -38.42 28.87
CA VAL A 605 -19.55 -37.50 29.25
C VAL A 605 -20.07 -37.89 30.62
N ASP A 606 -20.29 -36.90 31.47
CA ASP A 606 -20.91 -37.05 32.79
C ASP A 606 -21.94 -35.93 33.04
N TRP A 607 -22.78 -36.10 34.04
CA TRP A 607 -23.64 -35.00 34.51
C TRP A 607 -22.78 -33.95 35.21
N LEU A 608 -23.09 -32.68 34.96
CA LEU A 608 -22.46 -31.57 35.65
C LEU A 608 -22.95 -31.55 37.10
N THR A 609 -22.15 -32.11 38.01
CA THR A 609 -22.38 -31.99 39.45
C THR A 609 -21.89 -30.62 39.92
N TYR A 610 -22.80 -29.78 40.39
CA TYR A 610 -22.42 -28.61 41.18
C TYR A 610 -21.94 -29.12 42.53
N GLU A 611 -20.64 -29.01 42.81
CA GLU A 611 -20.17 -29.03 44.20
C GLU A 611 -20.80 -27.79 44.87
N THR A 612 -21.85 -28.01 45.65
CA THR A 612 -22.30 -27.03 46.64
C THR A 612 -21.16 -26.89 47.64
N HIS A 613 -20.45 -25.76 47.59
CA HIS A 613 -19.50 -25.35 48.63
C HIS A 613 -20.19 -25.16 49.98
#